data_AF-A0A968T2R0-F1
#
_entry.id   AF-A0A968T2R0-F1
#
_cell.length_a   1.000
_cell.length_b   1.000
_cell.length_c   1.000
_cell.angle_alpha   90.00
_cell.angle_beta   90.00
_cell.angle_gamma   90.00
#
_symmetry.space_group_name_H-M   'P 1'
#
loop_
_entity.id
_entity.type
_entity.pdbx_description
1 polymer ?
#
loop_
_entity_poly.entity_id
_entity_poly.type
_entity_poly.pdbx_seq_one_letter_code
_entity_poly.pdbx_strand_id
1 'polypeptide(L)'
;MPPTPHNRKAKAGEVSVKVSNGRLQLVFRYGGRRFYLSLGLPDSAANLKAAELKARQIERDIAYGEVDVSLARYRPSQETRPETDLRQEISIADLWKKYTDYRLPSVSPGTVRTVYNHVRRHIEKLPSQRLEDAELIQLDLKGRLSPYSARRILVQLSACCK
;
A
#
# COMPACT_ATOMS: atom_id res chain seq x y z
N MET A 1 23.80 -42.09 5.20
CA MET A 1 22.51 -41.85 4.54
C MET A 1 21.51 -41.38 5.59
N PRO A 2 20.97 -40.15 5.52
CA PRO A 2 19.91 -39.75 6.45
C PRO A 2 18.58 -40.42 6.05
N PRO A 3 17.77 -40.90 7.01
CA PRO A 3 16.47 -41.50 6.74
C PRO A 3 15.48 -40.43 6.27
N THR A 4 14.80 -40.72 5.17
CA THR A 4 13.72 -39.92 4.60
C THR A 4 12.53 -39.85 5.58
N PRO A 5 11.96 -38.66 5.84
CA PRO A 5 10.85 -38.56 6.79
C PRO A 5 9.62 -39.29 6.24
N HIS A 6 9.05 -40.13 7.10
CA HIS A 6 7.83 -40.88 6.83
C HIS A 6 6.70 -39.92 6.42
N ASN A 7 6.26 -40.04 5.17
CA ASN A 7 5.08 -39.37 4.65
C ASN A 7 3.84 -39.99 5.31
N ARG A 8 3.41 -39.41 6.44
CA ARG A 8 2.13 -39.76 7.09
C ARG A 8 1.03 -39.52 6.06
N LYS A 9 0.40 -40.61 5.60
CA LYS A 9 -0.75 -40.54 4.70
C LYS A 9 -1.85 -39.76 5.40
N ALA A 10 -2.15 -38.58 4.86
CA ALA A 10 -3.20 -37.71 5.37
C ALA A 10 -4.54 -38.48 5.38
N LYS A 11 -5.24 -38.51 6.52
CA LYS A 11 -6.58 -39.11 6.66
C LYS A 11 -7.56 -38.39 5.73
N ALA A 12 -8.65 -39.04 5.34
CA ALA A 12 -9.66 -38.41 4.49
C ALA A 12 -10.16 -37.10 5.15
N GLY A 13 -9.89 -35.96 4.50
CA GLY A 13 -10.19 -34.62 5.01
C GLY A 13 -9.01 -33.85 5.63
N GLU A 14 -7.83 -34.46 5.78
CA GLU A 14 -6.65 -33.80 6.35
C GLU A 14 -6.00 -32.83 5.35
N VAL A 15 -5.75 -31.61 5.81
CA VAL A 15 -5.20 -30.51 4.99
C VAL A 15 -3.71 -30.39 5.28
N SER A 16 -2.87 -30.75 4.30
CA SER A 16 -1.42 -30.70 4.46
C SER A 16 -0.85 -29.36 4.03
N VAL A 17 -0.01 -28.74 4.86
CA VAL A 17 0.81 -27.58 4.50
C VAL A 17 2.08 -28.08 3.80
N LYS A 18 2.28 -27.69 2.54
CA LYS A 18 3.48 -27.98 1.75
C LYS A 18 4.21 -26.68 1.42
N VAL A 19 5.54 -26.69 1.56
CA VAL A 19 6.39 -25.61 1.06
C VAL A 19 6.78 -25.92 -0.40
N SER A 20 6.54 -24.99 -1.31
CA SER A 20 6.97 -25.09 -2.71
C SER A 20 7.65 -23.79 -3.11
N ASN A 21 8.91 -23.87 -3.57
CA ASN A 21 9.73 -22.71 -3.97
C ASN A 21 9.78 -21.60 -2.90
N GLY A 22 9.90 -21.97 -1.62
CA GLY A 22 9.92 -21.03 -0.50
C GLY A 22 8.57 -20.40 -0.17
N ARG A 23 7.46 -20.88 -0.74
CA ARG A 23 6.10 -20.39 -0.49
C ARG A 23 5.22 -21.48 0.13
N LEU A 24 4.33 -21.07 1.03
CA LEU A 24 3.40 -21.97 1.69
C LEU A 24 2.18 -22.27 0.80
N GLN A 25 1.86 -23.56 0.65
CA GLN A 25 0.72 -24.07 -0.10
C GLN A 25 -0.06 -25.06 0.79
N LEU A 26 -1.38 -24.99 0.76
CA LEU A 26 -2.28 -25.95 1.38
C LEU A 26 -2.75 -26.95 0.33
N VAL A 27 -2.67 -28.24 0.63
CA VAL A 27 -3.09 -29.33 -0.26
C VAL A 27 -4.07 -30.21 0.48
N PHE A 28 -5.27 -30.38 -0.07
CA PHE A 28 -6.31 -31.21 0.54
C PHE A 28 -7.17 -31.90 -0.51
N ARG A 29 -7.98 -32.87 -0.07
CA ARG A 29 -8.93 -33.59 -0.92
C ARG A 29 -10.34 -33.37 -0.42
N TYR A 30 -11.24 -33.01 -1.33
CA TYR A 30 -12.66 -32.85 -1.05
C TYR A 30 -13.47 -33.35 -2.25
N GLY A 31 -14.54 -34.12 -2.01
CA GLY A 31 -15.43 -34.63 -3.07
C GLY A 31 -14.72 -35.45 -4.17
N GLY A 32 -13.66 -36.20 -3.84
CA GLY A 32 -12.89 -36.99 -4.81
C GLY A 32 -11.90 -36.18 -5.66
N ARG A 33 -11.81 -34.86 -5.49
CA ARG A 33 -10.87 -33.97 -6.20
C ARG A 33 -9.78 -33.46 -5.27
N ARG A 34 -8.59 -33.18 -5.83
CA ARG A 34 -7.45 -32.60 -5.10
C ARG A 34 -7.41 -31.08 -5.33
N PHE A 35 -7.30 -30.32 -4.26
CA PHE A 35 -7.21 -28.86 -4.30
C PHE A 35 -5.84 -28.39 -3.85
N TYR A 36 -5.33 -27.37 -4.55
CA TYR A 36 -4.06 -26.71 -4.26
C TYR A 36 -4.34 -25.23 -3.99
N LEU A 37 -4.09 -24.79 -2.76
CA LEU A 37 -4.29 -23.41 -2.34
C LEU A 37 -2.94 -22.79 -1.98
N SER A 38 -2.39 -21.96 -2.87
CA SER A 38 -1.18 -21.20 -2.56
C SER A 38 -1.53 -20.01 -1.67
N LEU A 39 -0.92 -19.93 -0.49
CA LEU A 39 -1.12 -18.81 0.44
C LEU A 39 -0.27 -17.59 0.05
N GLY A 40 0.76 -17.79 -0.78
CA GLY A 40 1.65 -16.73 -1.21
C GLY A 40 2.56 -16.15 -0.12
N LEU A 41 2.54 -16.75 1.07
CA LEU A 41 3.38 -16.38 2.20
C LEU A 41 4.74 -17.08 2.09
N PRO A 42 5.85 -16.39 2.41
CA PRO A 42 7.16 -17.01 2.49
C PRO A 42 7.23 -17.98 3.68
N ASP A 43 8.10 -18.98 3.58
CA ASP A 43 8.39 -19.91 4.66
C ASP A 43 9.01 -19.18 5.87
N SER A 44 8.20 -18.98 6.90
CA SER A 44 8.58 -18.32 8.16
C SER A 44 7.73 -18.90 9.28
N ALA A 45 8.26 -19.00 10.50
CA ALA A 45 7.55 -19.59 11.65
C ALA A 45 6.18 -18.93 11.93
N ALA A 46 6.06 -17.62 11.69
CA ALA A 46 4.80 -16.89 11.82
C ALA A 46 3.80 -17.28 10.71
N ASN A 47 4.28 -17.37 9.47
CA ASN A 47 3.46 -17.73 8.31
C ASN A 47 3.05 -19.20 8.32
N LEU A 48 3.88 -20.09 8.87
CA LEU A 48 3.57 -21.50 9.10
C LEU A 48 2.40 -21.64 10.06
N LYS A 49 2.42 -20.94 11.20
CA LYS A 49 1.27 -20.90 12.13
C LYS A 49 0.00 -20.37 11.46
N ALA A 50 0.11 -19.33 10.64
CA ALA A 50 -1.02 -18.81 9.87
C ALA A 50 -1.56 -19.83 8.85
N ALA A 51 -0.66 -20.56 8.18
CA ALA A 51 -1.03 -21.63 7.26
C ALA A 51 -1.71 -22.80 7.97
N GLU A 52 -1.23 -23.20 9.14
CA GLU A 52 -1.84 -24.23 9.99
C GLU A 52 -3.23 -23.83 10.48
N LEU A 53 -3.42 -22.57 10.89
CA LEU A 53 -4.73 -22.05 11.28
C LEU A 53 -5.73 -22.14 10.11
N LYS A 54 -5.30 -21.78 8.90
CA LYS A 54 -6.11 -21.93 7.68
C LYS A 54 -6.37 -23.38 7.31
N ALA A 55 -5.39 -24.26 7.50
CA ALA A 55 -5.57 -25.69 7.30
C ALA A 55 -6.68 -26.22 8.21
N ARG A 56 -6.65 -25.89 9.51
CA ARG A 56 -7.69 -26.26 10.48
C ARG A 56 -9.07 -25.68 10.14
N GLN A 57 -9.11 -24.48 9.58
CA GLN A 57 -10.36 -23.89 9.10
C GLN A 57 -10.96 -24.71 7.95
N ILE A 58 -10.13 -25.09 6.97
CA ILE A 58 -10.57 -25.95 5.86
C ILE A 58 -10.99 -27.33 6.36
N GLU A 59 -10.26 -27.92 7.31
CA GLU A 59 -10.64 -29.21 7.93
C GLU A 59 -12.00 -29.14 8.61
N ARG A 60 -12.26 -28.03 9.34
CA ARG A 60 -13.57 -27.76 9.93
C ARG A 60 -14.65 -27.71 8.86
N ASP A 61 -14.43 -26.94 7.80
CA ASP A 61 -15.42 -26.75 6.76
C ASP A 61 -15.66 -28.06 5.95
N ILE A 62 -14.65 -28.92 5.81
CA ILE A 62 -14.78 -30.28 5.29
C ILE A 62 -15.71 -31.11 6.18
N ALA A 63 -15.56 -31.02 7.51
CA ALA A 63 -16.39 -31.75 8.45
C ALA A 63 -17.86 -31.29 8.43
N TYR A 64 -18.12 -29.99 8.21
CA TYR A 64 -19.46 -29.42 8.09
C TYR A 64 -20.04 -29.51 6.67
N GLY A 65 -19.24 -29.88 5.66
CA GLY A 65 -19.67 -29.94 4.25
C GLY A 65 -19.80 -28.57 3.57
N GLU A 66 -19.31 -27.49 4.19
CA GLU A 66 -19.40 -26.11 3.68
C GLU A 66 -18.15 -25.64 2.93
N VAL A 67 -17.29 -26.56 2.51
CA VAL A 67 -16.03 -26.22 1.83
C VAL A 67 -16.31 -25.42 0.56
N ASP A 68 -15.76 -24.21 0.52
CA ASP A 68 -15.74 -23.42 -0.70
C ASP A 68 -14.74 -24.02 -1.72
N VAL A 69 -15.29 -24.76 -2.68
CA VAL A 69 -14.58 -25.35 -3.82
C VAL A 69 -13.87 -24.29 -4.66
N SER A 70 -14.35 -23.03 -4.65
CA SER A 70 -13.71 -21.91 -5.36
C SER A 70 -12.39 -21.51 -4.73
N LEU A 71 -12.05 -21.99 -3.53
CA LEU A 71 -10.87 -21.60 -2.75
C LEU A 71 -10.77 -20.09 -2.47
N ALA A 72 -11.81 -19.32 -2.82
CA ALA A 72 -11.81 -17.86 -2.77
C ALA A 72 -11.90 -17.38 -1.32
N ARG A 73 -12.69 -18.08 -0.49
CA ARG A 73 -12.79 -17.82 0.95
C ARG A 73 -11.51 -18.07 1.74
N TYR A 74 -10.66 -18.99 1.27
CA TYR A 74 -9.48 -19.45 2.01
C TYR A 74 -8.18 -18.83 1.52
N ARG A 75 -8.16 -18.32 0.28
CA ARG A 75 -7.07 -17.44 -0.14
C ARG A 75 -6.96 -16.37 0.93
N PRO A 76 -5.74 -16.07 1.41
CA PRO A 76 -5.58 -14.75 1.96
C PRO A 76 -6.02 -13.90 0.80
N SER A 77 -7.17 -13.23 0.95
CA SER A 77 -7.31 -11.98 0.25
C SER A 77 -5.94 -11.38 0.43
N GLN A 78 -5.29 -11.06 -0.68
CA GLN A 78 -4.75 -9.74 -0.67
C GLN A 78 -5.96 -8.90 -0.23
N GLU A 79 -6.11 -8.72 1.10
CA GLU A 79 -5.82 -7.44 1.64
C GLU A 79 -4.69 -6.93 0.72
N THR A 80 -5.09 -6.34 -0.42
CA THR A 80 -5.06 -4.90 -0.51
C THR A 80 -4.89 -4.51 0.93
N ARG A 81 -3.62 -4.28 1.30
CA ARG A 81 -3.37 -3.27 2.30
C ARG A 81 -4.52 -2.29 2.07
N PRO A 82 -5.26 -1.84 3.08
CA PRO A 82 -5.70 -0.49 2.88
C PRO A 82 -4.41 0.20 2.40
N GLU A 83 -4.33 0.50 1.09
CA GLU A 83 -4.15 1.83 0.62
C GLU A 83 -5.09 2.56 1.56
N THR A 84 -4.56 2.80 2.76
CA THR A 84 -5.07 3.79 3.62
C THR A 84 -4.92 4.90 2.63
N ASP A 85 -6.05 5.31 2.09
CA ASP A 85 -6.25 6.63 1.53
C ASP A 85 -6.00 7.57 2.73
N LEU A 86 -4.76 7.52 3.25
CA LEU A 86 -3.93 8.63 3.58
C LEU A 86 -3.50 9.27 2.24
N ARG A 87 -4.44 9.49 1.31
CA ARG A 87 -4.74 10.87 0.97
C ARG A 87 -5.07 11.58 2.29
N GLN A 88 -4.03 11.78 3.11
CA GLN A 88 -3.98 12.92 3.98
C GLN A 88 -4.34 14.06 3.02
N GLU A 89 -5.41 14.78 3.32
CA GLU A 89 -5.69 16.06 2.69
C GLU A 89 -4.53 16.98 3.12
N ILE A 90 -3.33 16.72 2.57
CA ILE A 90 -2.15 17.50 2.85
C ILE A 90 -2.44 18.82 2.15
N SER A 91 -2.66 19.84 2.97
CA SER A 91 -2.88 21.18 2.48
C SER A 91 -1.67 21.61 1.64
N ILE A 92 -1.89 22.50 0.67
CA ILE A 92 -0.81 23.05 -0.15
C ILE A 92 0.28 23.70 0.73
N ALA A 93 -0.11 24.32 1.84
CA ALA A 93 0.82 24.86 2.84
C ALA A 93 1.68 23.77 3.49
N ASP A 94 1.10 22.62 3.85
CA ASP A 94 1.83 21.50 4.46
C ASP A 94 2.76 20.81 3.45
N LEU A 95 2.31 20.66 2.19
CA LEU A 95 3.15 20.17 1.10
C LEU A 95 4.35 21.10 0.88
N TRP A 96 4.11 22.41 0.84
CA TRP A 96 5.17 23.40 0.71
C TRP A 96 6.19 23.29 1.84
N LYS A 97 5.72 23.15 3.09
CA LYS A 97 6.59 22.98 4.25
C LYS A 97 7.48 21.74 4.11
N LYS A 98 6.90 20.58 3.80
CA LYS A 98 7.63 19.32 3.58
C LYS A 98 8.68 19.45 2.47
N TYR A 99 8.32 20.11 1.37
CA TYR A 99 9.25 20.37 0.25
C TYR A 99 10.39 21.31 0.68
N THR A 100 10.10 22.38 1.42
CA THR A 100 11.13 23.30 1.90
C THR A 100 12.10 22.62 2.86
N ASP A 101 11.61 21.77 3.76
CA ASP A 101 12.45 21.03 4.71
C ASP A 101 13.38 20.04 3.97
N TYR A 102 12.86 19.37 2.93
CA TYR A 102 13.66 18.49 2.07
C TYR A 102 14.74 19.24 1.27
N ARG A 103 14.42 20.45 0.79
CA ARG A 103 15.34 21.25 -0.04
C ARG A 103 16.31 22.10 0.78
N LEU A 104 16.03 22.35 2.06
CA LEU A 104 16.85 23.16 2.95
C LEU A 104 18.34 22.78 2.96
N PRO A 105 18.75 21.50 3.05
CA PRO A 105 20.17 21.14 3.04
C PRO A 105 20.86 21.38 1.70
N SER A 106 20.11 21.48 0.59
CA SER A 106 20.66 21.60 -0.77
C SER A 106 20.58 23.01 -1.34
N VAL A 107 20.02 23.98 -0.61
CA VAL A 107 19.70 25.31 -1.11
C VAL A 107 20.38 26.38 -0.27
N SER A 108 20.93 27.41 -0.93
CA SER A 108 21.61 28.51 -0.23
C SER A 108 20.64 29.27 0.71
N PRO A 109 21.10 29.75 1.88
CA PRO A 109 20.26 30.50 2.81
C PRO A 109 19.62 31.76 2.18
N GLY A 110 20.31 32.37 1.21
CA GLY A 110 19.80 33.53 0.47
C GLY A 110 18.60 33.19 -0.41
N THR A 111 18.60 32.03 -1.06
CA THR A 111 17.49 31.55 -1.89
C THR A 111 16.28 31.20 -1.04
N VAL A 112 16.47 30.58 0.13
CA VAL A 112 15.37 30.29 1.07
C VAL A 112 14.73 31.60 1.54
N ARG A 113 15.54 32.57 1.98
CA ARG A 113 15.02 33.84 2.52
C ARG A 113 14.26 34.68 1.49
N THR A 114 14.69 34.67 0.22
CA THR A 114 14.12 35.53 -0.82
C THR A 114 13.02 34.82 -1.60
N VAL A 115 13.28 33.63 -2.16
CA VAL A 115 12.35 32.94 -3.05
C VAL A 115 11.33 32.15 -2.25
N TYR A 116 11.77 31.35 -1.25
CA TYR A 116 10.85 30.41 -0.59
C TYR A 116 9.87 31.14 0.33
N ASN A 117 10.34 32.17 1.04
CA ASN A 117 9.46 33.04 1.81
C ASN A 117 8.50 33.83 0.93
N HIS A 118 8.92 34.26 -0.27
CA HIS A 118 8.04 34.95 -1.19
C HIS A 118 6.90 34.03 -1.65
N VAL A 119 7.21 32.78 -2.01
CA VAL A 119 6.20 31.77 -2.39
C VAL A 119 5.29 31.44 -1.21
N ARG A 120 5.84 31.21 -0.02
CA ARG A 120 5.06 30.92 1.21
C ARG A 120 4.00 31.99 1.50
N ARG A 121 4.36 33.27 1.43
CA ARG A 121 3.43 34.38 1.68
C ARG A 121 2.26 34.40 0.69
N HIS A 122 2.47 33.93 -0.54
CA HIS A 122 1.40 33.83 -1.52
C HIS A 122 0.53 32.60 -1.28
N ILE A 123 1.13 31.48 -0.86
CA ILE A 123 0.40 30.26 -0.47
C ILE A 123 -0.56 30.56 0.69
N GLU A 124 -0.14 31.32 1.70
CA GLU A 124 -0.98 31.73 2.83
C GLU A 124 -2.17 32.63 2.40
N LYS A 125 -2.06 33.30 1.25
CA LYS A 125 -3.11 34.17 0.69
C LYS A 125 -3.93 33.48 -0.41
N LEU A 126 -3.84 32.16 -0.57
CA LEU A 126 -4.64 31.44 -1.55
C LEU A 126 -6.07 31.28 -1.06
N PRO A 127 -7.06 31.33 -1.97
CA PRO A 127 -8.48 31.16 -1.62
C PRO A 127 -8.81 29.73 -1.20
N SER A 128 -8.06 28.74 -1.68
CA SER A 128 -8.18 27.33 -1.30
C SER A 128 -6.81 26.73 -1.03
N GLN A 129 -6.76 25.79 -0.08
CA GLN A 129 -5.59 24.99 0.26
C GLN A 129 -5.71 23.55 -0.25
N ARG A 130 -6.76 23.24 -1.02
CA ARG A 130 -7.02 21.90 -1.58
C ARG A 130 -6.34 21.79 -2.94
N LEU A 131 -5.74 20.63 -3.20
CA LEU A 131 -5.07 20.33 -4.48
C LEU A 131 -6.06 20.22 -5.65
N GLU A 132 -7.32 19.88 -5.35
CA GLU A 132 -8.41 19.76 -6.34
C GLU A 132 -8.75 21.11 -6.98
N ASP A 133 -8.57 22.21 -6.26
CA ASP A 133 -8.91 23.56 -6.70
C ASP A 133 -7.77 24.25 -7.49
N ALA A 134 -6.94 23.47 -8.19
CA ALA A 134 -5.76 23.97 -8.89
C ALA A 134 -6.07 25.07 -9.92
N GLU A 135 -7.21 24.97 -10.60
CA GLU A 135 -7.66 25.97 -11.58
C GLU A 135 -8.01 27.30 -10.90
N LEU A 136 -8.71 27.25 -9.76
CA LEU A 136 -9.07 28.43 -8.98
C LEU A 136 -7.81 29.14 -8.46
N ILE A 137 -6.85 28.36 -7.95
CA ILE A 137 -5.55 28.87 -7.49
C ILE A 137 -4.79 29.54 -8.64
N GLN A 138 -4.77 28.91 -9.82
CA GLN A 138 -4.07 29.47 -10.98
C GLN A 138 -4.71 30.79 -11.45
N LEU A 139 -6.05 30.85 -11.50
CA LEU A 139 -6.79 32.01 -11.91
C LEU A 139 -6.56 33.19 -10.95
N ASP A 140 -6.66 32.93 -9.64
CA ASP A 140 -6.44 33.93 -8.60
C ASP A 140 -4.99 34.45 -8.59
N LEU A 141 -3.99 33.58 -8.77
CA LEU A 141 -2.59 34.01 -8.90
C LEU A 141 -2.37 34.88 -10.14
N LYS A 142 -2.98 34.55 -11.29
CA LYS A 142 -2.87 35.36 -12.51
C LYS A 142 -3.61 36.70 -12.41
N GLY A 143 -4.69 36.77 -11.62
CA GLY A 143 -5.45 38.01 -11.40
C GLY A 143 -4.75 39.00 -10.47
N ARG A 144 -4.02 38.51 -9.44
CA ARG A 144 -3.39 39.35 -8.42
C ARG A 144 -1.94 39.73 -8.71
N LEU A 145 -1.22 38.91 -9.47
CA LEU A 145 0.23 39.06 -9.69
C LEU A 145 0.58 39.38 -11.14
N SER A 146 1.78 39.93 -11.34
CA SER A 146 2.33 40.07 -12.69
C SER A 146 2.54 38.69 -13.34
N PRO A 147 2.46 38.59 -14.69
CA PRO A 147 2.63 37.32 -15.41
C PRO A 147 3.95 36.61 -15.07
N TYR A 148 5.01 37.37 -14.86
CA TYR A 148 6.32 36.86 -14.48
C TYR A 148 6.32 36.24 -13.08
N SER A 149 5.74 36.93 -12.09
CA SER A 149 5.67 36.47 -10.71
C SER A 149 4.74 35.26 -10.55
N ALA A 150 3.57 35.29 -11.21
CA ALA A 150 2.64 34.17 -11.21
C ALA A 150 3.29 32.90 -11.78
N ARG A 151 4.00 33.00 -12.91
CA ARG A 151 4.72 31.87 -13.51
C ARG A 151 5.79 31.31 -12.56
N ARG A 152 6.56 32.15 -11.87
CA ARG A 152 7.60 31.72 -10.93
C ARG A 152 7.02 30.93 -9.75
N ILE A 153 5.88 31.36 -9.21
CA ILE A 153 5.19 30.67 -8.11
C ILE A 153 4.62 29.34 -8.58
N LEU A 154 3.94 29.30 -9.73
CA LEU A 154 3.37 28.08 -10.30
C LEU A 154 4.45 27.02 -10.58
N VAL A 155 5.62 27.42 -11.07
CA VAL A 155 6.75 26.48 -11.28
C VAL A 155 7.18 25.85 -9.96
N GLN A 156 7.27 26.63 -8.87
CA GLN A 156 7.64 26.11 -7.56
C GLN A 156 6.55 25.18 -7.01
N LEU A 157 5.28 25.56 -7.10
CA LEU A 157 4.16 24.70 -6.69
C LEU A 157 4.13 23.38 -7.49
N SER A 158 4.38 23.44 -8.81
CA SER A 158 4.47 22.25 -9.65
C SER A 158 5.65 21.35 -9.27
N ALA A 159 6.75 21.93 -8.77
CA ALA A 159 7.90 21.17 -8.28
C ALA A 159 7.63 20.51 -6.92
N CYS A 160 6.72 21.05 -6.10
CA CYS A 160 6.29 20.42 -4.85
C CYS A 160 5.36 19.23 -5.05
N CYS A 161 4.67 19.17 -6.19
CA CYS A 161 3.71 18.11 -6.51
C CYS A 161 4.30 16.98 -7.37
N LYS A 162 5.63 16.96 -7.57
CA LYS A 162 6.37 15.91 -8.28
C LYS A 162 7.10 15.01 -7.30
#